data_AF-A0A2T4FWP5-F1
#
_entry.id   AF-A0A2T4FWP5-F1
#
_cell.length_a   1.000
_cell.length_b   1.000
_cell.length_c   1.000
_cell.angle_alpha   90.00
_cell.angle_beta   90.00
_cell.angle_gamma   90.00
#
_symmetry.space_group_name_H-M   'P 1'
#
loop_
_entity.id
_entity.type
_entity.pdbx_description
1 polymer ?
#
loop_
_entity_poly.entity_id
_entity_poly.type
_entity_poly.pdbx_seq_one_letter_code
_entity_poly.pdbx_strand_id
1 'polypeptide(L)' 'MTDHKTADKTPEPISSEQAQKGAGTAAKGETLERPNPKTETVDKVLTPTSIKDTERQTDAINEQAAKAERKLGR' A
#
# COMPACT_ATOMS: atom_id res chain seq x y z
N MET A 1 31.16 31.69 -25.77
CA MET A 1 30.98 30.28 -26.15
C MET A 1 30.47 29.56 -24.91
N THR A 2 29.31 28.94 -24.98
CA THR A 2 28.64 28.29 -23.85
C THR A 2 29.23 26.90 -23.64
N ASP A 3 30.02 26.74 -22.58
CA ASP A 3 30.60 25.46 -22.18
C ASP A 3 29.52 24.54 -21.60
N HIS A 4 28.89 23.74 -22.45
CA HIS A 4 28.05 22.63 -22.02
C HIS A 4 28.94 21.50 -21.49
N LYS A 5 29.37 21.60 -20.23
CA LYS A 5 29.95 20.47 -19.51
C LYS A 5 28.87 19.40 -19.34
N THR A 6 28.94 18.34 -20.14
CA THR A 6 28.24 17.08 -19.90
C THR A 6 28.79 16.48 -18.61
N ALA A 7 28.22 16.88 -17.47
CA ALA A 7 28.49 16.24 -16.20
C ALA A 7 27.99 14.80 -16.31
N ASP A 8 28.90 13.84 -16.10
CA ASP A 8 28.56 12.43 -15.92
C ASP A 8 27.43 12.33 -14.89
N LYS A 9 26.34 11.64 -15.26
CA LYS A 9 25.14 11.47 -14.44
C LYS A 9 25.18 10.16 -13.65
N THR A 10 26.28 9.43 -13.72
CA THR A 10 26.46 8.19 -12.97
C THR A 10 26.50 8.50 -11.47
N PRO A 11 25.59 7.94 -10.65
CA PRO A 11 25.62 8.13 -9.21
C PRO A 11 26.85 7.47 -8.59
N GLU A 12 27.42 8.09 -7.56
CA GLU A 12 28.48 7.48 -6.76
C GLU A 12 27.95 6.22 -6.05
N PRO A 13 28.71 5.12 -6.03
CA PRO A 13 28.30 3.91 -5.33
C PRO A 13 28.21 4.16 -3.82
N ILE A 14 27.08 3.77 -3.21
CA ILE A 14 26.83 3.87 -1.76
C ILE A 14 26.89 2.50 -1.10
N SER A 15 27.37 2.44 0.14
CA SER A 15 27.38 1.21 0.93
C SER A 15 25.97 0.80 1.37
N SER A 16 25.76 -0.49 1.66
CA SER A 16 24.48 -0.99 2.18
C SER A 16 24.03 -0.28 3.45
N GLU A 17 24.97 0.05 4.34
CA GLU A 17 24.68 0.78 5.58
C GLU A 17 24.21 2.22 5.29
N GLN A 18 24.81 2.89 4.29
CA GLN A 18 24.35 4.22 3.85
C GLN A 18 22.99 4.16 3.15
N ALA A 19 22.74 3.12 2.35
CA ALA A 19 21.43 2.93 1.69
C ALA A 19 20.30 2.70 2.71
N GLN A 20 20.58 1.97 3.79
CA GLN A 20 19.59 1.64 4.83
C GLN A 20 19.25 2.80 5.77
N LYS A 21 20.15 3.78 5.92
CA LYS A 21 19.93 4.97 6.77
C LYS A 21 18.86 5.91 6.21
N GLY A 22 18.31 5.62 5.03
CA GLY A 22 17.56 6.57 4.22
C GLY A 22 18.51 7.65 3.69
N ALA A 23 18.22 8.23 2.52
CA ALA A 23 19.02 9.33 2.00
C ALA A 23 19.22 10.37 3.12
N GLY A 24 20.45 10.47 3.63
CA GLY A 24 20.82 11.44 4.64
C GLY A 24 20.43 12.79 4.09
N THR A 25 19.40 13.40 4.70
CA THR A 25 18.65 14.54 4.17
C THR A 25 18.12 14.31 2.75
N ALA A 26 16.82 13.99 2.63
CA ALA A 26 16.10 14.33 1.40
C ALA A 26 16.51 15.76 1.03
N ALA A 27 16.95 15.97 -0.21
CA ALA A 27 17.28 17.32 -0.69
C ALA A 27 16.11 18.22 -0.29
N LYS A 28 16.38 19.35 0.37
CA LYS A 28 15.35 20.23 0.94
C LYS A 28 14.43 20.70 -0.20
N GLY A 29 13.34 19.98 -0.45
CA GLY A 29 12.48 20.14 -1.63
C GLY A 29 11.98 18.85 -2.29
N GLU A 30 12.67 17.71 -2.11
CA GLU A 30 12.18 16.40 -2.56
C GLU A 30 11.25 15.79 -1.51
N THR A 31 9.99 16.20 -1.55
CA THR A 31 8.94 15.47 -0.84
C THR A 31 8.55 14.29 -1.72
N LEU A 32 8.53 13.06 -1.18
CA LEU A 32 7.93 11.92 -1.86
C LEU A 32 6.54 12.32 -2.36
N GLU A 33 6.25 12.06 -3.64
CA GLU A 33 4.94 12.41 -4.19
C GLU A 33 3.84 11.73 -3.38
N ARG A 34 2.78 12.50 -3.10
CA ARG A 34 1.63 11.93 -2.41
C ARG A 34 1.05 10.81 -3.29
N PRO A 35 0.77 9.63 -2.72
CA PRO A 35 0.12 8.55 -3.44
C PRO A 35 -1.15 9.05 -4.13
N ASN A 36 -1.45 8.47 -5.29
CA ASN A 36 -2.67 8.80 -6.03
C ASN A 36 -3.89 8.53 -5.12
N PRO A 37 -4.75 9.54 -4.85
CA PRO A 37 -5.89 9.38 -3.93
C PRO A 37 -6.89 8.32 -4.41
N LYS A 38 -6.92 8.00 -5.72
CA LYS A 38 -7.76 6.93 -6.28
C LYS A 38 -7.27 5.53 -5.92
N THR A 39 -6.00 5.36 -5.60
CA THR A 39 -5.39 4.06 -5.26
C THR A 39 -4.93 4.00 -3.80
N GLU A 40 -4.89 5.13 -3.09
CA GLU A 40 -4.55 5.20 -1.68
C GLU A 40 -5.47 4.32 -0.81
N THR A 41 -6.75 4.27 -1.15
CA THR A 41 -7.72 3.41 -0.47
C THR A 41 -7.62 1.96 -0.93
N VAL A 42 -7.35 1.71 -2.21
CA VAL A 42 -7.22 0.35 -2.75
C VAL A 42 -6.11 -0.43 -2.03
N ASP A 43 -4.98 0.23 -1.76
CA ASP A 43 -3.83 -0.39 -1.06
C ASP A 43 -4.07 -0.60 0.45
N LYS A 44 -5.05 0.10 1.04
CA LYS A 44 -5.42 -0.02 2.47
C LYS A 44 -6.66 -0.89 2.72
N VAL A 45 -7.49 -1.14 1.71
CA VAL A 45 -8.82 -1.78 1.89
C VAL A 45 -8.75 -3.31 1.88
N LEU A 46 -7.72 -3.92 1.30
CA LEU A 46 -7.51 -5.37 1.30
C LEU A 46 -6.35 -5.74 2.24
N THR A 47 -6.57 -5.51 3.54
CA THR A 47 -5.68 -6.10 4.55
C THR A 47 -6.14 -7.54 4.83
N PRO A 48 -5.25 -8.47 5.21
CA PRO A 48 -5.65 -9.81 5.61
C PRO A 48 -6.73 -9.83 6.72
N THR A 49 -6.80 -8.78 7.55
CA THR A 49 -7.83 -8.60 8.57
C THR A 49 -9.19 -8.28 7.97
N SER A 50 -9.28 -7.30 7.06
CA SER A 50 -10.57 -6.90 6.46
C SER A 50 -11.21 -8.01 5.63
N ILE A 51 -10.39 -8.84 4.97
CA ILE A 51 -10.85 -10.05 4.26
C ILE A 51 -11.48 -11.04 5.24
N LYS A 52 -10.78 -11.39 6.33
CA LYS A 52 -11.27 -12.34 7.34
C LYS A 52 -12.52 -11.85 8.07
N ASP A 53 -12.66 -10.55 8.25
CA ASP A 53 -13.86 -9.98 8.86
C ASP A 53 -15.06 -10.06 7.92
N THR A 54 -14.86 -9.88 6.62
CA THR A 54 -15.89 -10.07 5.59
C THR A 54 -16.31 -11.54 5.50
N GLU A 55 -15.37 -12.47 5.56
CA GLU A 55 -15.65 -13.92 5.62
C GLU A 55 -16.52 -14.26 6.83
N ARG A 56 -16.15 -13.80 8.03
CA ARG A 56 -16.94 -14.02 9.25
C ARG A 56 -18.36 -13.45 9.16
N GLN A 57 -18.52 -12.27 8.56
CA GLN A 57 -19.85 -11.69 8.34
C GLN A 57 -20.69 -12.56 7.39
N THR A 58 -20.07 -13.05 6.32
CA THR A 58 -20.72 -13.91 5.33
C THR A 58 -21.19 -15.22 5.95
N ASP A 59 -20.33 -15.86 6.75
CA ASP A 59 -20.66 -17.10 7.45
C ASP A 59 -21.85 -16.92 8.41
N ALA A 60 -21.86 -15.81 9.17
CA ALA A 60 -22.95 -15.50 10.10
C ALA A 60 -24.30 -15.30 9.38
N ILE A 61 -24.28 -14.62 8.22
CA ILE A 61 -25.49 -14.43 7.39
C ILE A 61 -26.00 -15.78 6.88
N ASN A 62 -25.14 -16.63 6.36
CA ASN A 62 -25.51 -17.94 5.85
C ASN A 62 -26.09 -18.83 6.96
N GLU A 63 -25.50 -18.81 8.16
CA GLU A 63 -26.01 -19.56 9.29
C GLU A 63 -27.42 -19.08 9.71
N GLN A 64 -27.63 -17.77 9.74
CA GLN A 64 -28.93 -17.18 10.05
C GLN A 64 -29.98 -17.52 9.00
N ALA A 65 -29.62 -17.46 7.71
CA ALA A 65 -30.49 -17.85 6.61
C ALA A 65 -30.90 -19.33 6.72
N ALA A 66 -29.93 -20.24 6.92
CA ALA A 66 -30.20 -21.66 7.10
C ALA A 66 -31.04 -21.96 8.36
N LYS A 67 -30.90 -21.17 9.43
CA LYS A 67 -31.77 -21.25 10.61
C LYS A 67 -33.19 -20.78 10.30
N ALA A 68 -33.36 -19.72 9.52
CA ALA A 68 -34.66 -19.20 9.12
C ALA A 68 -35.40 -20.18 8.19
N GLU A 69 -34.71 -20.72 7.18
CA GLU A 69 -35.27 -21.73 6.26
C GLU A 69 -35.75 -22.97 7.01
N ARG A 70 -34.98 -23.47 7.98
CA ARG A 70 -35.40 -24.60 8.84
C ARG A 70 -36.63 -24.30 9.69
N LYS A 71 -36.86 -23.05 10.08
CA LYS A 71 -38.04 -22.62 10.83
C LYS A 71 -39.28 -22.46 9.94
N LEU A 72 -39.08 -22.04 8.68
CA LEU A 72 -40.15 -21.80 7.71
C LEU A 72 -40.59 -23.06 6.96
N GLY A 73 -39.70 -24.05 6.82
CA GLY A 73 -40.00 -25.36 6.22
C GLY A 73 -40.70 -26.34 7.17
N ARG A 74 -41.40 -25.85 8.20
CA ARG A 74 -42.13 -26.65 9.18
C ARG A 74 -43.58 -26.20 9.28
#